data_AF-A0A2V7X1U8-F1
#
_entry.id   AF-A0A2V7X1U8-F1
#
_cell.length_a   1.000
_cell.length_b   1.000
_cell.length_c   1.000
_cell.angle_alpha   90.00
_cell.angle_beta   90.00
_cell.angle_gamma   90.00
#
_symmetry.space_group_name_H-M   'P 1'
#
loop_
_entity.id
_entity.type
_entity.pdbx_description
1 polymer ?
#
loop_
_entity_poly.entity_id
_entity_poly.type
_entity_poly.pdbx_seq_one_letter_code
_entity_poly.pdbx_strand_id
1 'polypeptide(L)' 'MRGDREKCLEAGASDYIAKPVDTEQLLSLLRVWLYR' A
#
# COMPACT_ATOMS: atom_id res chain seq x y z
N MET A 1 5.73 -3.19 12.34
CA MET A 1 4.50 -2.60 11.77
C MET A 1 4.09 -1.27 12.38
N ARG A 2 4.47 -0.92 13.62
CA ARG A 2 4.36 0.48 14.07
C ARG A 2 5.46 1.29 13.40
N GLY A 3 5.11 2.29 12.58
CA GLY A 3 6.08 3.12 11.87
C GLY A 3 6.43 2.64 10.45
N ASP A 4 6.08 1.43 10.03
CA ASP A 4 6.45 0.93 8.69
C ASP A 4 5.66 1.66 7.60
N ARG A 5 4.39 1.95 7.86
CA ARG A 5 3.56 2.77 6.98
C ARG A 5 4.17 4.15 6.81
N GLU A 6 4.47 4.81 7.93
CA GLU A 6 5.04 6.16 7.96
C GLU A 6 6.37 6.21 7.21
N LYS A 7 7.30 5.29 7.49
CA LYS A 7 8.59 5.19 6.79
C LYS A 7 8.44 5.00 5.29
N CYS A 8 7.53 4.14 4.83
CA CYS A 8 7.31 3.94 3.40
C CYS A 8 6.77 5.20 2.73
N LEU A 9 5.80 5.87 3.35
CA LEU A 9 5.21 7.09 2.80
C LEU A 9 6.22 8.25 2.81
N GLU A 10 7.01 8.41 3.87
CA GLU A 10 8.11 9.39 3.94
C GLU A 10 9.20 9.12 2.90
N ALA A 11 9.44 7.85 2.56
CA ALA A 11 10.35 7.46 1.48
C ALA A 11 9.77 7.66 0.07
N GLY A 12 8.54 8.17 -0.06
CA GLY A 12 7.89 8.49 -1.34
C GLY A 12 6.96 7.40 -1.89
N ALA A 13 6.60 6.39 -1.09
CA ALA A 13 5.57 5.43 -1.51
C ALA A 13 4.21 6.13 -1.63
N SER A 14 3.44 5.75 -2.65
CA SER A 14 2.08 6.27 -2.84
C SER A 14 1.06 5.67 -1.88
N ASP A 15 1.29 4.42 -1.45
CA ASP A 15 0.44 3.72 -0.49
C ASP A 15 1.23 2.62 0.25
N TYR A 16 0.61 2.01 1.25
CA TYR A 16 1.19 0.95 2.06
C TYR A 16 0.17 -0.17 2.35
N ILE A 17 0.59 -1.42 2.14
CA ILE A 17 -0.18 -2.63 2.50
C ILE A 17 0.60 -3.42 3.55
N ALA A 18 -0.06 -3.69 4.67
CA ALA A 18 0.48 -4.48 5.76
C ALA A 18 0.64 -5.97 5.34
N LYS A 19 1.73 -6.62 5.77
CA LYS A 19 1.83 -8.08 5.77
C LYS A 19 1.03 -8.70 6.94
N PRO A 20 0.51 -9.93 6.82
CA PRO A 20 0.44 -10.72 5.58
C PRO A 20 -0.48 -10.03 4.56
N VAL A 21 -0.11 -10.12 3.29
CA VAL A 21 -0.81 -9.39 2.24
C VAL A 21 -2.18 -10.03 2.01
N ASP A 22 -3.22 -9.20 2.08
CA ASP A 22 -4.57 -9.55 1.64
C ASP A 22 -4.70 -9.29 0.13
N THR A 23 -5.03 -10.34 -0.63
CA THR A 23 -5.13 -10.27 -2.10
C THR A 23 -6.27 -9.38 -2.58
N GLU A 24 -7.42 -9.37 -1.89
CA GLU A 24 -8.56 -8.53 -2.28
C GLU A 24 -8.26 -7.05 -2.06
N GLN A 25 -7.58 -6.74 -0.95
CA GLN A 25 -7.09 -5.39 -0.67
C GLN A 25 -6.08 -4.94 -1.74
N LEU A 26 -5.11 -5.79 -2.07
CA LEU A 26 -4.09 -5.49 -3.08
C LEU A 26 -4.72 -5.20 -4.44
N LEU A 27 -5.63 -6.06 -4.91
CA LEU A 27 -6.31 -5.88 -6.19
C LEU A 27 -7.15 -4.60 -6.23
N SER A 28 -7.77 -4.22 -5.10
CA SER A 28 -8.53 -2.98 -4.99
C SER A 28 -7.64 -1.75 -5.12
N LEU A 29 -6.46 -1.76 -4.48
CA LEU A 29 -5.48 -0.68 -4.61
C LEU A 29 -4.91 -0.58 -6.03
N LEU A 30 -4.55 -1.71 -6.65
CA LEU A 30 -4.06 -1.71 -8.02
C LEU A 30 -5.07 -1.12 -9.01
N ARG A 31 -6.37 -1.40 -8.83
CA ARG A 31 -7.41 -0.77 -9.67
C ARG A 31 -7.44 0.76 -9.52
N VAL A 32 -7.28 1.28 -8.30
CA VAL A 32 -7.25 2.73 -8.08
C VAL A 32 -6.05 3.37 -8.76
N TRP A 33 -4.88 2.73 -8.75
CA TRP A 33 -3.65 3.32 -9.27
C TRP A 33 -3.42 3.11 -10.77
N LEU A 34 -3.85 1.98 -11.34
CA LEU A 34 -3.63 1.64 -12.76
C LEU A 34 -4.66 2.25 -13.71
N TYR A 35 -5.84 2.61 -13.22
CA TYR A 35 -6.90 3.22 -14.02
C TYR A 35 -7.02 4.74 -13.81
N ARG A 36 -5.94 5.40 -13.37
CA ARG A 36 -5.82 6.87 -13.36
C ARG A 36 -5.37 7.41 -14.70
#